data_AF-A0A0R1SAH7-F1
#
_entry.id   AF-A0A0R1SAH7-F1
#
_cell.length_a   1.000
_cell.length_b   1.000
_cell.length_c   1.000
_cell.angle_alpha   90.00
_cell.angle_beta   90.00
_cell.angle_gamma   90.00
#
_symmetry.space_group_name_H-M   'P 1'
#
loop_
_entity.id
_entity.type
_entity.pdbx_description
1 polymer ?
#
loop_
_entity_poly.entity_id
_entity_poly.type
_entity_poly.pdbx_seq_one_letter_code
_entity_poly.pdbx_strand_id
1 'polypeptide(L)'
;MMKTRISVQQSLFYYQLILNSIIIFFFSMKTYQLIFLPLILINLCGLLHHPQKQLTITRKLNWMLQLFGQSIIIPFSISMLIRLMPMISWNNPFIIALLLAYSLIMFIPYTFVTLQPIKIPTIQIIVLLYSFLSTASQALDLMVQATTLAKNPTIKTWSDSLFDGALIIAIMIIILMYQWRYGLPKVKLNRRTNLWLLALLTIFAIWFSGWNAFASGNNIFVSLIQFDIHRLSFTTSNILSGLEAGIAEEFIFRFAILTIIIDTLYNSRNRFIYAGLLSSLLFALMHSLNLFAGQNIGATLVQIGFAFAYGLFLSGIYLYSDLFYLPVLFHALLDTLVFLTSTSQVMTGKVLSSDILITVIECLIFFCLGLLLIQLKTKRQPHFQLHFFN
;
A
#
# COMPACT_ATOMS: atom_id res chain seq x y z
N MET A 1 -34.71 9.74 24.95
CA MET A 1 -33.93 9.01 23.91
C MET A 1 -33.50 10.01 22.84
N MET A 2 -32.25 10.50 22.89
CA MET A 2 -31.70 11.22 21.74
C MET A 2 -31.52 10.23 20.60
N LYS A 3 -32.29 10.39 19.51
CA LYS A 3 -31.99 9.72 18.23
C LYS A 3 -30.59 10.17 17.83
N THR A 4 -29.59 9.30 18.01
CA THR A 4 -28.27 9.50 17.43
C THR A 4 -28.46 9.57 15.92
N ARG A 5 -28.35 10.77 15.34
CA ARG A 5 -28.41 10.94 13.88
C ARG A 5 -27.31 10.07 13.27
N ILE A 6 -27.71 9.14 12.41
CA ILE A 6 -26.79 8.31 11.64
C ILE A 6 -25.97 9.25 10.75
N SER A 7 -24.64 9.08 10.72
CA SER A 7 -23.79 9.90 9.86
C SER A 7 -24.05 9.58 8.38
N VAL A 8 -23.70 10.51 7.49
CA VAL A 8 -23.81 10.27 6.04
C VAL A 8 -23.01 9.04 5.63
N GLN A 9 -21.80 8.86 6.18
CA GLN A 9 -20.92 7.73 5.89
C GLN A 9 -21.54 6.41 6.35
N GLN A 10 -22.17 6.39 7.52
CA GLN A 10 -22.84 5.19 8.02
C GLN A 10 -24.10 4.86 7.21
N SER A 11 -24.82 5.88 6.73
CA SER A 11 -25.96 5.69 5.83
C SER A 11 -25.51 5.10 4.49
N LEU A 12 -24.44 5.64 3.90
CA LEU A 12 -23.82 5.11 2.66
C LEU A 12 -23.38 3.66 2.84
N PHE A 13 -22.76 3.32 3.98
CA PHE A 13 -22.40 1.95 4.29
C PHE A 13 -23.64 1.05 4.35
N TYR A 14 -24.73 1.46 5.02
CA TYR A 14 -25.96 0.66 5.05
C TYR A 14 -26.60 0.49 3.68
N TYR A 15 -26.62 1.52 2.82
CA TYR A 15 -27.08 1.38 1.45
C TYR A 15 -26.22 0.39 0.66
N GLN A 16 -24.91 0.43 0.84
CA GLN A 16 -23.99 -0.53 0.23
C GLN A 16 -24.26 -1.96 0.71
N LEU A 17 -24.47 -2.18 2.01
CA LEU A 17 -24.84 -3.51 2.54
C LEU A 17 -26.15 -4.02 1.91
N ILE A 18 -27.18 -3.18 1.84
CA ILE A 18 -28.48 -3.56 1.26
C ILE A 18 -28.32 -3.89 -0.23
N LEU A 19 -27.63 -3.03 -0.99
CA LEU A 19 -27.39 -3.22 -2.41
C LEU A 19 -26.64 -4.52 -2.69
N ASN A 20 -25.53 -4.75 -1.98
CA ASN A 20 -24.73 -5.97 -2.10
C ASN A 20 -25.57 -7.21 -1.78
N SER A 21 -26.40 -7.17 -0.73
CA SER A 21 -27.31 -8.28 -0.37
C SER A 21 -28.34 -8.56 -1.46
N ILE A 22 -28.93 -7.53 -2.07
CA ILE A 22 -29.89 -7.68 -3.18
C ILE A 22 -29.20 -8.34 -4.39
N ILE A 23 -28.01 -7.88 -4.76
CA ILE A 23 -27.25 -8.43 -5.87
C ILE A 23 -26.91 -9.90 -5.62
N ILE A 24 -26.38 -10.22 -4.44
CA ILE A 24 -26.03 -11.60 -4.08
C ILE A 24 -27.27 -12.51 -4.07
N PHE A 25 -28.41 -12.02 -3.56
CA PHE A 25 -29.66 -12.76 -3.56
C PHE A 25 -30.13 -13.11 -4.98
N PHE A 26 -30.23 -12.11 -5.87
CA PHE A 26 -30.64 -12.37 -7.24
C PHE A 26 -29.66 -13.27 -8.00
N PHE A 27 -28.36 -13.14 -7.74
CA PHE A 27 -27.35 -14.03 -8.32
C PHE A 27 -27.50 -15.47 -7.84
N SER A 28 -27.69 -15.66 -6.53
CA SER A 28 -27.93 -16.98 -5.93
C SER A 28 -29.19 -17.64 -6.50
N MET A 29 -30.28 -16.87 -6.65
CA MET A 29 -31.52 -17.35 -7.27
C MET A 29 -31.34 -17.74 -8.74
N LYS A 30 -30.65 -16.90 -9.53
CA LYS A 30 -30.42 -17.16 -10.96
C LYS A 30 -29.53 -18.40 -11.19
N THR A 31 -28.57 -18.64 -10.30
CA THR A 31 -27.59 -19.73 -10.43
C THR A 31 -27.96 -21.00 -9.67
N TYR A 32 -29.04 -20.97 -8.87
CA TYR A 32 -29.44 -22.03 -7.95
C TYR A 32 -28.34 -22.45 -6.96
N GLN A 33 -27.44 -21.52 -6.59
CA GLN A 33 -26.31 -21.78 -5.70
C GLN A 33 -26.57 -21.21 -4.30
N LEU A 34 -26.92 -22.09 -3.36
CA LEU A 34 -27.17 -21.74 -1.95
C LEU A 34 -25.91 -21.33 -1.17
N ILE A 35 -24.71 -21.60 -1.72
CA ILE A 35 -23.42 -21.29 -1.08
C ILE A 35 -23.21 -19.79 -0.83
N PHE A 36 -23.98 -18.92 -1.49
CA PHE A 36 -23.93 -17.48 -1.31
C PHE A 36 -24.87 -16.94 -0.22
N LEU A 37 -25.79 -17.76 0.30
CA LEU A 37 -26.71 -17.36 1.37
C LEU A 37 -25.97 -16.91 2.66
N PRO A 38 -24.87 -17.57 3.09
CA PRO A 38 -24.05 -17.08 4.21
C PRO A 38 -23.47 -15.68 3.98
N LEU A 39 -23.13 -15.29 2.74
CA LEU A 39 -22.63 -13.95 2.43
C LEU A 39 -23.69 -12.89 2.68
N ILE A 40 -24.95 -13.17 2.34
CA ILE A 40 -26.09 -12.29 2.62
C ILE A 40 -26.25 -12.12 4.13
N LEU A 41 -26.16 -13.21 4.90
CA LEU A 41 -26.27 -13.15 6.36
C LEU A 41 -25.14 -12.30 6.98
N ILE A 42 -23.89 -12.53 6.58
CA ILE A 42 -22.74 -11.73 7.04
C ILE A 42 -22.95 -10.25 6.71
N ASN A 43 -23.42 -9.96 5.50
CA ASN A 43 -23.63 -8.60 5.02
C ASN A 43 -24.78 -7.89 5.78
N LEU A 44 -25.90 -8.58 6.01
CA LEU A 44 -27.04 -8.03 6.77
C LEU A 44 -26.75 -7.87 8.27
N CYS A 45 -25.88 -8.71 8.85
CA CYS A 45 -25.37 -8.49 10.20
C CYS A 45 -24.68 -7.12 10.33
N GLY A 46 -24.15 -6.57 9.24
CA GLY A 46 -23.58 -5.21 9.22
C GLY A 46 -24.59 -4.10 9.50
N LEU A 47 -25.89 -4.32 9.29
CA LEU A 47 -26.94 -3.35 9.65
C LEU A 47 -27.06 -3.17 11.18
N LEU A 48 -26.65 -4.18 11.94
CA LEU A 48 -26.60 -4.13 13.42
C LEU A 48 -25.33 -3.43 13.94
N HIS A 49 -24.44 -2.99 13.04
CA HIS A 49 -23.22 -2.29 13.41
C HIS A 49 -23.53 -0.83 13.73
N HIS A 50 -23.44 -0.46 15.01
CA HIS A 50 -23.66 0.91 15.48
C HIS A 50 -22.45 1.44 16.26
N PRO A 51 -22.04 2.70 16.04
CA PRO A 51 -20.98 3.33 16.82
C PRO A 51 -21.51 3.63 18.22
N GLN A 52 -21.18 2.78 19.20
CA GLN A 52 -21.51 3.00 20.61
C GLN A 52 -20.30 2.77 21.52
N LYS A 53 -20.27 3.49 22.65
CA LYS A 53 -19.15 3.57 23.60
C LYS A 53 -18.81 2.26 24.32
N GLN A 54 -19.72 1.27 24.34
CA GLN A 54 -19.50 -0.04 24.96
C GLN A 54 -20.01 -1.15 24.04
N LEU A 55 -19.09 -2.01 23.59
CA LEU A 55 -19.40 -3.14 22.71
C LEU A 55 -19.50 -4.41 23.56
N THR A 56 -20.69 -5.03 23.58
CA THR A 56 -20.86 -6.43 24.01
C THR A 56 -19.98 -7.35 23.17
N ILE A 57 -19.66 -8.54 23.66
CA ILE A 57 -18.85 -9.55 22.93
C ILE A 57 -19.43 -9.79 21.53
N THR A 58 -20.76 -9.92 21.43
CA THR A 58 -21.49 -10.10 20.16
C THR A 58 -21.26 -8.97 19.16
N ARG A 59 -21.18 -7.71 19.61
CA ARG A 59 -20.94 -6.56 18.74
C ARG A 59 -19.48 -6.46 18.32
N LYS A 60 -18.52 -6.84 19.19
CA LYS A 60 -17.11 -6.95 18.80
C LYS A 60 -16.92 -8.01 17.72
N LEU A 61 -17.56 -9.17 17.87
CA LEU A 61 -17.55 -10.22 16.86
C LEU A 61 -18.17 -9.74 15.54
N ASN A 62 -19.31 -9.04 15.58
CA ASN A 62 -19.90 -8.47 14.37
C ASN A 62 -18.97 -7.44 13.70
N TRP A 63 -18.35 -6.54 14.46
CA TRP A 63 -17.39 -5.59 13.91
C TRP A 63 -16.20 -6.29 13.22
N MET A 64 -15.64 -7.34 13.83
CA MET A 64 -14.59 -8.14 13.19
C MET A 64 -15.11 -8.81 11.90
N LEU A 65 -16.31 -9.41 11.95
CA LEU A 65 -16.95 -9.99 10.77
C LEU A 65 -17.14 -8.95 9.66
N GLN A 66 -17.51 -7.70 9.96
CA GLN A 66 -17.61 -6.65 8.95
C GLN A 66 -16.24 -6.17 8.46
N LEU A 67 -15.24 -6.08 9.34
CA LEU A 67 -13.88 -5.70 8.96
C LEU A 67 -13.29 -6.68 7.94
N PHE A 68 -13.42 -7.99 8.17
CA PHE A 68 -12.87 -9.01 7.27
C PHE A 68 -13.83 -9.43 6.15
N GLY A 69 -15.14 -9.42 6.39
CA GLY A 69 -16.12 -9.84 5.40
C GLY A 69 -16.32 -8.82 4.28
N GLN A 70 -16.36 -7.53 4.62
CA GLN A 70 -16.66 -6.50 3.63
C GLN A 70 -15.52 -6.25 2.65
N SER A 71 -14.27 -6.52 3.03
CA SER A 71 -13.13 -6.46 2.09
C SER A 71 -13.30 -7.43 0.90
N ILE A 72 -14.04 -8.53 1.10
CA ILE A 72 -14.35 -9.52 0.06
C ILE A 72 -15.72 -9.26 -0.56
N ILE A 73 -16.75 -9.06 0.28
CA ILE A 73 -18.16 -8.96 -0.18
C ILE A 73 -18.37 -7.75 -1.11
N ILE A 74 -17.74 -6.61 -0.81
CA ILE A 74 -17.90 -5.38 -1.61
C ILE A 74 -17.47 -5.63 -3.07
N PRO A 75 -16.20 -5.99 -3.38
CA PRO A 75 -15.81 -6.23 -4.77
C PRO A 75 -16.51 -7.44 -5.38
N PHE A 76 -16.70 -8.53 -4.63
CA PHE A 76 -17.30 -9.75 -5.15
C PHE A 76 -18.78 -9.57 -5.56
N SER A 77 -19.51 -8.70 -4.87
CA SER A 77 -20.89 -8.33 -5.26
C SER A 77 -20.93 -7.70 -6.66
N ILE A 78 -19.91 -6.94 -7.06
CA ILE A 78 -19.83 -6.35 -8.40
C ILE A 78 -19.57 -7.42 -9.46
N SER A 79 -18.72 -8.41 -9.19
CA SER A 79 -18.56 -9.57 -10.07
C SER A 79 -19.90 -10.30 -10.29
N MET A 80 -20.71 -10.46 -9.24
CA MET A 80 -22.06 -11.02 -9.36
C MET A 80 -22.99 -10.13 -10.19
N LEU A 81 -22.95 -8.81 -10.01
CA LEU A 81 -23.73 -7.85 -10.81
C LEU A 81 -23.42 -7.97 -12.31
N ILE A 82 -22.13 -8.02 -12.66
CA ILE A 82 -21.67 -8.18 -14.04
C ILE A 82 -22.25 -9.46 -14.67
N ARG A 83 -22.22 -10.58 -13.94
CA ARG A 83 -22.76 -11.87 -14.40
C ARG A 83 -24.28 -11.92 -14.43
N LEU A 84 -24.96 -11.14 -13.58
CA LEU A 84 -26.42 -11.01 -13.61
C LEU A 84 -26.91 -10.32 -14.88
N MET A 85 -26.13 -9.36 -15.39
CA MET A 85 -26.51 -8.48 -16.49
C MET A 85 -25.66 -8.71 -17.76
N PRO A 86 -25.73 -9.89 -18.41
CA PRO A 86 -24.92 -10.20 -19.60
C PRO A 86 -25.30 -9.36 -20.83
N MET A 87 -26.49 -8.73 -20.82
CA MET A 87 -26.96 -7.87 -21.91
C MET A 87 -26.24 -6.51 -21.96
N ILE A 88 -25.58 -6.10 -20.86
CA ILE A 88 -24.77 -4.89 -20.84
C ILE A 88 -23.44 -5.18 -21.53
N SER A 89 -23.00 -4.26 -22.39
CA SER A 89 -21.70 -4.32 -23.06
C SER A 89 -20.56 -3.95 -22.10
N TRP A 90 -20.30 -4.78 -21.08
CA TRP A 90 -19.30 -4.51 -20.03
C TRP A 90 -17.91 -4.18 -20.57
N ASN A 91 -17.52 -4.75 -21.72
CA ASN A 91 -16.25 -4.46 -22.40
C ASN A 91 -16.17 -3.07 -23.05
N ASN A 92 -17.23 -2.26 -22.98
CA ASN A 92 -17.20 -0.88 -23.47
C ASN A 92 -16.18 -0.06 -22.64
N PRO A 93 -15.25 0.68 -23.29
CA PRO A 93 -14.23 1.46 -22.58
C PRO A 93 -14.80 2.44 -21.54
N PHE A 94 -15.96 3.03 -21.81
CA PHE A 94 -16.63 3.93 -20.87
C PHE A 94 -17.12 3.20 -19.61
N ILE A 95 -17.68 1.99 -19.77
CA ILE A 95 -18.13 1.17 -18.63
C ILE A 95 -16.93 0.68 -17.82
N ILE A 96 -15.84 0.30 -18.49
CA ILE A 96 -14.58 -0.05 -17.82
C ILE A 96 -14.04 1.13 -17.01
N ALA A 97 -14.03 2.34 -17.59
CA ALA A 97 -13.60 3.53 -16.87
C ALA A 97 -14.48 3.83 -15.65
N LEU A 98 -15.81 3.66 -15.77
CA LEU A 98 -16.74 3.80 -14.64
C LEU A 98 -16.50 2.75 -13.55
N LEU A 99 -16.23 1.50 -13.95
CA LEU A 99 -15.93 0.41 -13.03
C LEU A 99 -14.64 0.67 -12.24
N LEU A 100 -13.58 1.12 -12.93
CA LEU A 100 -12.32 1.52 -12.30
C LEU A 100 -12.51 2.76 -11.40
N ALA A 101 -13.32 3.73 -11.80
CA ALA A 101 -13.64 4.87 -10.94
C ALA A 101 -14.40 4.44 -9.67
N TYR A 102 -15.32 3.46 -9.79
CA TYR A 102 -16.03 2.89 -8.67
C TYR A 102 -15.10 2.13 -7.71
N SER A 103 -14.13 1.35 -8.22
CA SER A 103 -13.21 0.60 -7.37
C SER A 103 -12.42 1.50 -6.42
N LEU A 104 -12.09 2.73 -6.84
CA LEU A 104 -11.39 3.72 -6.02
C LEU A 104 -12.21 4.25 -4.84
N ILE A 105 -13.54 4.26 -4.94
CA ILE A 105 -14.42 4.87 -3.94
C ILE A 105 -15.21 3.86 -3.11
N MET A 106 -15.31 2.60 -3.56
CA MET A 106 -16.19 1.60 -2.94
C MET A 106 -15.85 1.28 -1.49
N PHE A 107 -14.58 1.44 -1.07
CA PHE A 107 -14.15 1.21 0.30
C PHE A 107 -14.22 2.45 1.20
N ILE A 108 -14.65 3.62 0.70
CA ILE A 108 -14.77 4.82 1.53
C ILE A 108 -15.76 4.60 2.71
N PRO A 109 -17.01 4.13 2.49
CA PRO A 109 -17.93 3.90 3.61
C PRO A 109 -17.41 2.84 4.59
N TYR A 110 -16.83 1.76 4.06
CA TYR A 110 -16.16 0.72 4.85
C TYR A 110 -15.09 1.33 5.77
N THR A 111 -14.19 2.15 5.22
CA THR A 111 -13.10 2.80 5.95
C THR A 111 -13.60 3.61 7.15
N PHE A 112 -14.67 4.38 6.98
CA PHE A 112 -15.26 5.18 8.05
C PHE A 112 -15.95 4.35 9.13
N VAL A 113 -16.52 3.21 8.77
CA VAL A 113 -17.39 2.45 9.68
C VAL A 113 -16.63 1.34 10.42
N THR A 114 -15.67 0.70 9.77
CA THR A 114 -14.92 -0.43 10.34
C THR A 114 -13.54 -0.02 10.84
N LEU A 115 -12.80 0.81 10.09
CA LEU A 115 -11.40 1.11 10.39
C LEU A 115 -11.21 2.39 11.23
N GLN A 116 -11.94 3.47 10.95
CA GLN A 116 -11.84 4.73 11.68
C GLN A 116 -12.02 4.64 13.21
N PRO A 117 -12.92 3.77 13.75
CA PRO A 117 -13.09 3.64 15.20
C PRO A 117 -11.86 3.11 15.95
N ILE A 118 -10.89 2.51 15.25
CA ILE A 118 -9.69 1.94 15.86
C ILE A 118 -8.79 3.07 16.38
N LYS A 119 -8.52 3.09 17.69
CA LYS A 119 -7.66 4.10 18.35
C LYS A 119 -6.34 3.56 18.90
N ILE A 120 -6.15 2.24 18.90
CA ILE A 120 -4.95 1.61 19.45
C ILE A 120 -3.87 1.57 18.35
N PRO A 121 -2.71 2.22 18.53
CA PRO A 121 -1.67 2.34 17.50
C PRO A 121 -1.21 1.00 16.91
N THR A 122 -1.02 -0.02 17.75
CA THR A 122 -0.61 -1.36 17.30
C THR A 122 -1.66 -2.00 16.41
N ILE A 123 -2.94 -1.86 16.75
CA ILE A 123 -4.05 -2.38 15.92
C ILE A 123 -4.16 -1.57 14.63
N GLN A 124 -3.94 -0.25 14.66
CA GLN A 124 -3.91 0.59 13.45
C GLN A 124 -2.87 0.10 12.45
N ILE A 125 -1.64 -0.21 12.91
CA ILE A 125 -0.60 -0.78 12.05
C ILE A 125 -1.05 -2.13 11.47
N ILE A 126 -1.62 -3.02 12.29
CA ILE A 126 -2.11 -4.33 11.82
C ILE A 126 -3.19 -4.18 10.74
N VAL A 127 -4.17 -3.29 10.94
CA VAL A 127 -5.24 -3.12 9.95
C VAL A 127 -4.77 -2.39 8.69
N LEU A 128 -3.75 -1.54 8.77
CA LEU A 128 -3.12 -0.94 7.59
C LEU A 128 -2.48 -2.03 6.72
N LEU A 129 -1.69 -2.92 7.33
CA LEU A 129 -1.07 -4.04 6.63
C LEU A 129 -2.11 -5.02 6.05
N TYR A 130 -3.16 -5.34 6.82
CA TYR A 130 -4.28 -6.14 6.32
C TYR A 130 -5.00 -5.48 5.14
N SER A 131 -5.27 -4.18 5.24
CA SER A 131 -5.98 -3.43 4.19
C SER A 131 -5.17 -3.42 2.89
N PHE A 132 -3.85 -3.30 2.98
CA PHE A 132 -2.96 -3.45 1.83
C PHE A 132 -3.04 -4.86 1.23
N LEU A 133 -2.64 -5.88 2.00
CA LEU A 133 -2.50 -7.26 1.51
C LEU A 133 -3.81 -7.90 1.01
N SER A 134 -4.94 -7.53 1.60
CA SER A 134 -6.21 -8.22 1.38
C SER A 134 -7.29 -7.34 0.79
N THR A 135 -7.45 -6.11 1.28
CA THR A 135 -8.58 -5.27 0.84
C THR A 135 -8.30 -4.58 -0.48
N ALA A 136 -7.13 -3.95 -0.61
CA ALA A 136 -6.78 -3.14 -1.76
C ALA A 136 -6.20 -3.98 -2.90
N SER A 137 -5.16 -4.78 -2.64
CA SER A 137 -4.46 -5.53 -3.71
C SER A 137 -5.32 -6.58 -4.41
N GLN A 138 -6.40 -7.09 -3.78
CA GLN A 138 -7.28 -8.11 -4.39
C GLN A 138 -8.58 -7.53 -4.96
N ALA A 139 -8.79 -6.21 -4.85
CA ALA A 139 -10.08 -5.57 -5.11
C ALA A 139 -10.55 -5.76 -6.55
N LEU A 140 -9.72 -5.41 -7.54
CA LEU A 140 -10.07 -5.53 -8.95
C LEU A 140 -10.22 -6.98 -9.39
N ASP A 141 -9.34 -7.88 -8.93
CA ASP A 141 -9.43 -9.31 -9.21
C ASP A 141 -10.77 -9.90 -8.75
N LEU A 142 -11.17 -9.62 -7.52
CA LEU A 142 -12.47 -10.04 -6.98
C LEU A 142 -13.65 -9.40 -7.73
N MET A 143 -13.50 -8.15 -8.17
CA MET A 143 -14.52 -7.42 -8.92
C MET A 143 -14.76 -8.01 -10.32
N VAL A 144 -13.73 -8.53 -10.98
CA VAL A 144 -13.83 -9.08 -12.35
C VAL A 144 -13.79 -10.60 -12.39
N GLN A 145 -13.62 -11.27 -11.24
CA GLN A 145 -13.48 -12.73 -11.15
C GLN A 145 -14.61 -13.46 -11.88
N ALA A 146 -14.26 -14.40 -12.75
CA ALA A 146 -15.21 -15.21 -13.52
C ALA A 146 -16.23 -14.38 -14.34
N THR A 147 -15.83 -13.19 -14.79
CA THR A 147 -16.61 -12.35 -15.72
C THR A 147 -15.93 -12.28 -17.10
N THR A 148 -16.62 -11.69 -18.09
CA THR A 148 -16.02 -11.39 -19.40
C THR A 148 -14.90 -10.35 -19.32
N LEU A 149 -14.90 -9.51 -18.28
CA LEU A 149 -13.92 -8.44 -18.09
C LEU A 149 -12.55 -8.94 -17.65
N ALA A 150 -12.46 -10.10 -17.00
CA ALA A 150 -11.18 -10.69 -16.58
C ALA A 150 -10.24 -10.97 -17.77
N LYS A 151 -10.78 -11.12 -18.98
CA LYS A 151 -10.01 -11.33 -20.22
C LYS A 151 -9.69 -10.03 -20.97
N ASN A 152 -10.23 -8.90 -20.52
CA ASN A 152 -10.01 -7.62 -21.19
C ASN A 152 -8.55 -7.18 -20.98
N PRO A 153 -7.81 -6.80 -22.04
CA PRO A 153 -6.39 -6.44 -21.91
C PRO A 153 -6.12 -5.29 -20.94
N THR A 154 -7.00 -4.28 -20.91
CA THR A 154 -6.85 -3.13 -20.01
C THR A 154 -7.05 -3.55 -18.57
N ILE A 155 -8.14 -4.28 -18.27
CA ILE A 155 -8.39 -4.80 -16.91
C ILE A 155 -7.24 -5.69 -16.45
N LYS A 156 -6.79 -6.62 -17.31
CA LYS A 156 -5.68 -7.51 -16.99
C LYS A 156 -4.40 -6.74 -16.69
N THR A 157 -4.07 -5.71 -17.46
CA THR A 157 -2.88 -4.87 -17.21
C THR A 157 -2.95 -4.18 -15.85
N TRP A 158 -4.11 -3.65 -15.47
CA TRP A 158 -4.31 -2.99 -14.18
C TRP A 158 -4.25 -3.98 -13.00
N SER A 159 -4.88 -5.15 -13.18
CA SER A 159 -4.90 -6.25 -12.21
C SER A 159 -3.51 -6.85 -12.00
N ASP A 160 -2.81 -7.24 -13.07
CA ASP A 160 -1.46 -7.83 -13.01
C ASP A 160 -0.44 -6.87 -12.36
N SER A 161 -0.62 -5.56 -12.54
CA SER A 161 0.26 -4.53 -11.96
C SER A 161 -0.16 -4.07 -10.58
N LEU A 162 -1.31 -4.52 -10.06
CA LEU A 162 -1.92 -4.13 -8.77
C LEU A 162 -2.12 -2.61 -8.59
N PHE A 163 -2.02 -1.84 -9.68
CA PHE A 163 -1.98 -0.38 -9.61
C PHE A 163 -3.31 0.24 -9.12
N ASP A 164 -4.44 -0.40 -9.39
CA ASP A 164 -5.72 -0.01 -8.81
C ASP A 164 -5.71 -0.16 -7.27
N GLY A 165 -5.08 -1.23 -6.78
CA GLY A 165 -4.88 -1.48 -5.35
C GLY A 165 -4.06 -0.37 -4.68
N ALA A 166 -2.97 0.09 -5.31
CA ALA A 166 -2.18 1.22 -4.81
C ALA A 166 -3.03 2.50 -4.66
N LEU A 167 -3.89 2.79 -5.63
CA LEU A 167 -4.76 3.97 -5.56
C LEU A 167 -5.83 3.81 -4.46
N ILE A 168 -6.43 2.63 -4.34
CA ILE A 168 -7.41 2.31 -3.29
C ILE A 168 -6.78 2.50 -1.90
N ILE A 169 -5.60 1.90 -1.65
CA ILE A 169 -4.97 1.97 -0.33
C ILE A 169 -4.49 3.40 -0.02
N ALA A 170 -4.00 4.15 -1.01
CA ALA A 170 -3.62 5.55 -0.82
C ALA A 170 -4.82 6.42 -0.39
N ILE A 171 -5.98 6.27 -1.05
CA ILE A 171 -7.22 6.96 -0.67
C ILE A 171 -7.65 6.57 0.75
N MET A 172 -7.66 5.27 1.07
CA MET A 172 -8.01 4.77 2.39
C MET A 172 -7.08 5.34 3.47
N ILE A 173 -5.77 5.35 3.23
CA ILE A 173 -4.77 5.85 4.18
C ILE A 173 -4.91 7.36 4.41
N ILE A 174 -5.13 8.16 3.37
CA ILE A 174 -5.36 9.60 3.50
C ILE A 174 -6.55 9.86 4.42
N ILE A 175 -7.66 9.13 4.21
CA ILE A 175 -8.86 9.25 5.04
C ILE A 175 -8.55 8.81 6.48
N LEU A 176 -7.94 7.64 6.67
CA LEU A 176 -7.66 7.08 8.00
C LEU A 176 -6.73 7.96 8.81
N MET A 177 -5.61 8.40 8.24
CA MET A 177 -4.63 9.22 8.93
C MET A 177 -5.22 10.57 9.35
N TYR A 178 -6.07 11.17 8.51
CA TYR A 178 -6.82 12.37 8.86
C TYR A 178 -7.80 12.10 10.02
N GLN A 179 -8.58 11.02 9.94
CA GLN A 179 -9.59 10.68 10.95
C GLN A 179 -9.02 10.17 12.28
N TRP A 180 -7.82 9.59 12.25
CA TRP A 180 -7.03 9.21 13.42
C TRP A 180 -6.21 10.37 13.99
N ARG A 181 -6.31 11.56 13.40
CA ARG A 181 -5.68 12.81 13.88
C ARG A 181 -4.15 12.84 13.73
N TYR A 182 -3.60 12.04 12.84
CA TYR A 182 -2.17 12.08 12.47
C TYR A 182 -1.85 13.12 11.38
N GLY A 183 -2.88 13.65 10.71
CA GLY A 183 -2.74 14.67 9.67
C GLY A 183 -2.53 14.08 8.27
N LEU A 184 -2.08 14.92 7.34
CA LEU A 184 -1.81 14.59 5.94
C LEU A 184 -0.31 14.42 5.69
N PRO A 185 0.11 13.72 4.62
CA PRO A 185 1.52 13.62 4.27
C PRO A 185 2.10 15.01 4.00
N LYS A 186 3.32 15.25 4.45
CA LYS A 186 3.96 16.54 4.23
C LYS A 186 4.42 16.64 2.78
N VAL A 187 4.09 17.75 2.12
CA VAL A 187 4.39 17.99 0.69
C VAL A 187 5.15 19.30 0.45
N LYS A 188 5.43 20.06 1.52
CA LYS A 188 6.14 21.33 1.44
C LYS A 188 7.53 21.17 2.01
N LEU A 189 8.52 21.57 1.23
CA LEU A 189 9.93 21.49 1.61
C LEU A 189 10.16 22.24 2.91
N ASN A 190 10.81 21.58 3.88
CA ASN A 190 11.22 22.21 5.10
C ASN A 190 12.27 23.30 4.83
N ARG A 191 12.05 24.53 5.34
CA ARG A 191 12.95 25.68 5.16
C ARG A 191 14.38 25.45 5.67
N ARG A 192 14.56 24.52 6.62
CA ARG A 192 15.88 24.20 7.18
C ARG A 192 16.62 23.12 6.37
N THR A 193 16.01 22.58 5.32
CA THR A 193 16.62 21.58 4.44
C THR A 193 17.77 22.20 3.64
N ASN A 194 18.93 21.54 3.62
CA ASN A 194 20.02 21.92 2.74
C ASN A 194 19.69 21.38 1.34
N LEU A 195 19.40 22.28 0.40
CA LEU A 195 19.04 21.95 -0.97
C LEU A 195 20.17 21.24 -1.72
N TRP A 196 21.44 21.58 -1.46
CA TRP A 196 22.58 20.92 -2.10
C TRP A 196 22.70 19.46 -1.67
N LEU A 197 22.52 19.17 -0.38
CA LEU A 197 22.48 17.79 0.10
C LEU A 197 21.32 17.03 -0.53
N LEU A 198 20.12 17.64 -0.60
CA LEU A 198 18.96 17.01 -1.22
C LEU A 198 19.18 16.73 -2.72
N ALA A 199 19.79 17.68 -3.44
CA ALA A 199 20.13 17.52 -4.85
C ALA A 199 21.16 16.40 -5.06
N LEU A 200 22.21 16.34 -4.23
CA LEU A 200 23.20 15.27 -4.26
C LEU A 200 22.56 13.89 -4.03
N LEU A 201 21.67 13.78 -3.05
CA LEU A 201 20.95 12.53 -2.75
C LEU A 201 19.98 12.14 -3.87
N THR A 202 19.38 13.13 -4.55
CA THR A 202 18.52 12.90 -5.71
C THR A 202 19.34 12.38 -6.89
N ILE A 203 20.48 12.99 -7.19
CA ILE A 203 21.40 12.52 -8.23
C ILE A 203 21.89 11.10 -7.91
N PHE A 204 22.26 10.85 -6.65
CA PHE A 204 22.66 9.53 -6.19
C PHE A 204 21.54 8.49 -6.36
N ALA A 205 20.30 8.82 -5.98
CA ALA A 205 19.16 7.91 -6.13
C ALA A 205 18.87 7.59 -7.60
N ILE A 206 18.93 8.59 -8.50
CA ILE A 206 18.74 8.39 -9.95
C ILE A 206 19.86 7.51 -10.52
N TRP A 207 21.11 7.84 -10.20
CA TRP A 207 22.27 7.06 -10.64
C TRP A 207 22.19 5.62 -10.12
N PHE A 208 21.89 5.44 -8.83
CA PHE A 208 21.78 4.12 -8.22
C PHE A 208 20.69 3.28 -8.88
N SER A 209 19.53 3.88 -9.16
CA SER A 209 18.43 3.16 -9.83
C SER A 209 18.82 2.70 -11.23
N GLY A 210 19.51 3.55 -11.99
CA GLY A 210 20.06 3.18 -13.30
C GLY A 210 21.16 2.12 -13.21
N TRP A 211 22.03 2.22 -12.21
CA TRP A 211 23.10 1.26 -11.96
C TRP A 211 22.54 -0.11 -11.56
N ASN A 212 21.61 -0.16 -10.62
CA ASN A 212 20.99 -1.39 -10.19
C ASN A 212 20.26 -2.11 -11.34
N ALA A 213 19.60 -1.36 -12.22
CA ALA A 213 18.86 -1.95 -13.34
C ALA A 213 19.74 -2.32 -14.55
N PHE A 214 20.73 -1.49 -14.90
CA PHE A 214 21.42 -1.58 -16.18
C PHE A 214 22.93 -1.83 -16.08
N ALA A 215 23.51 -1.93 -14.89
CA ALA A 215 24.96 -2.12 -14.75
C ALA A 215 25.44 -3.36 -15.52
N SER A 216 26.56 -3.20 -16.21
CA SER A 216 27.19 -4.24 -17.01
C SER A 216 28.71 -4.16 -16.91
N GLY A 217 29.41 -5.22 -17.33
CA GLY A 217 30.86 -5.26 -17.33
C GLY A 217 31.44 -6.28 -16.36
N ASN A 218 32.75 -6.50 -16.51
CA ASN A 218 33.44 -7.65 -15.89
C ASN A 218 33.94 -7.39 -14.47
N ASN A 219 33.86 -6.15 -13.99
CA ASN A 219 34.25 -5.77 -12.64
C ASN A 219 33.40 -4.58 -12.15
N ILE A 220 33.46 -4.32 -10.84
CA ILE A 220 32.62 -3.30 -10.21
C ILE A 220 32.93 -1.88 -10.70
N PHE A 221 34.20 -1.55 -10.97
CA PHE A 221 34.56 -0.19 -11.41
C PHE A 221 34.01 0.13 -12.80
N VAL A 222 34.04 -0.84 -13.71
CA VAL A 222 33.44 -0.71 -15.03
C VAL A 222 31.91 -0.64 -14.90
N SER A 223 31.32 -1.43 -14.00
CA SER A 223 29.87 -1.47 -13.83
C SER A 223 29.28 -0.15 -13.33
N LEU A 224 30.05 0.68 -12.59
CA LEU A 224 29.61 2.00 -12.13
C LEU A 224 29.32 2.99 -13.27
N ILE A 225 29.84 2.74 -14.48
CA ILE A 225 29.81 3.68 -15.62
C ILE A 225 29.16 3.03 -16.85
N GLN A 226 29.30 1.71 -17.04
CA GLN A 226 28.81 1.01 -18.22
C GLN A 226 27.39 0.44 -18.00
N PHE A 227 26.44 0.91 -18.81
CA PHE A 227 25.04 0.49 -18.76
C PHE A 227 24.65 -0.29 -20.02
N ASP A 228 24.03 -1.46 -19.85
CA ASP A 228 23.47 -2.29 -20.93
C ASP A 228 21.95 -2.11 -21.02
N ILE A 229 21.52 -1.28 -21.96
CA ILE A 229 20.12 -0.96 -22.21
C ILE A 229 19.43 -1.96 -23.16
N HIS A 230 20.14 -2.94 -23.72
CA HIS A 230 19.55 -3.89 -24.68
C HIS A 230 18.54 -4.85 -24.02
N ARG A 231 18.56 -4.96 -22.69
CA ARG A 231 17.64 -5.79 -21.89
C ARG A 231 16.31 -5.11 -21.57
N LEU A 232 16.09 -3.89 -22.06
CA LEU A 232 14.88 -3.14 -21.79
C LEU A 232 13.65 -3.76 -22.45
N SER A 233 12.64 -4.05 -21.63
CA SER A 233 11.32 -4.50 -22.04
C SER A 233 10.25 -3.51 -21.57
N PHE A 234 9.89 -2.58 -22.46
CA PHE A 234 8.86 -1.59 -22.17
C PHE A 234 7.47 -2.23 -22.22
N THR A 235 6.94 -2.57 -21.05
CA THR A 235 5.54 -2.95 -20.90
C THR A 235 4.85 -1.96 -19.96
N THR A 236 3.60 -1.62 -20.26
CA THR A 236 2.78 -0.78 -19.38
C THR A 236 2.65 -1.40 -18.00
N SER A 237 2.59 -2.73 -17.91
CA SER A 237 2.53 -3.45 -16.64
C SER A 237 3.76 -3.19 -15.76
N ASN A 238 4.97 -3.20 -16.32
CA ASN A 238 6.21 -2.95 -15.56
C ASN A 238 6.21 -1.53 -14.96
N ILE A 239 5.80 -0.53 -15.75
CA ILE A 239 5.72 0.86 -15.29
C ILE A 239 4.66 1.00 -14.20
N LEU A 240 3.48 0.42 -14.42
CA LEU A 240 2.41 0.47 -13.42
C LEU A 240 2.77 -0.29 -12.14
N SER A 241 3.51 -1.40 -12.23
CA SER A 241 3.95 -2.17 -11.06
C SER A 241 4.98 -1.38 -10.23
N GLY A 242 5.93 -0.70 -10.88
CA GLY A 242 6.88 0.15 -10.15
C GLY A 242 6.19 1.36 -9.51
N LEU A 243 5.23 1.97 -10.20
CA LEU A 243 4.39 3.04 -9.61
C LEU A 243 3.52 2.52 -8.46
N GLU A 244 2.98 1.31 -8.57
CA GLU A 244 2.21 0.65 -7.52
C GLU A 244 3.04 0.52 -6.26
N ALA A 245 4.22 -0.11 -6.35
CA ALA A 245 5.13 -0.29 -5.21
C ALA A 245 5.49 1.06 -4.57
N GLY A 246 5.94 2.03 -5.37
CA GLY A 246 6.30 3.35 -4.86
C GLY A 246 5.14 4.14 -4.26
N ILE A 247 3.89 3.93 -4.68
CA ILE A 247 2.72 4.58 -4.08
C ILE A 247 2.28 3.81 -2.84
N ALA A 248 1.87 2.55 -3.00
CA ALA A 248 1.25 1.77 -1.94
C ALA A 248 2.18 1.64 -0.74
N GLU A 249 3.41 1.18 -0.96
CA GLU A 249 4.34 0.87 0.12
C GLU A 249 4.79 2.15 0.82
N GLU A 250 5.01 3.25 0.11
CA GLU A 250 5.40 4.52 0.75
C GLU A 250 4.25 5.15 1.54
N PHE A 251 2.99 5.06 1.07
CA PHE A 251 1.83 5.49 1.86
C PHE A 251 1.70 4.68 3.16
N ILE A 252 1.94 3.37 3.12
CA ILE A 252 1.85 2.49 4.28
C ILE A 252 3.02 2.73 5.23
N PHE A 253 4.25 2.62 4.75
CA PHE A 253 5.43 2.62 5.59
C PHE A 253 5.89 4.04 5.92
N ARG A 254 6.08 4.92 4.93
CA ARG A 254 6.72 6.23 5.15
C ARG A 254 5.73 7.27 5.64
N PHE A 255 4.47 7.19 5.21
CA PHE A 255 3.44 8.05 5.75
C PHE A 255 2.76 7.45 6.99
N ALA A 256 2.03 6.34 6.88
CA ALA A 256 1.16 5.87 7.95
C ALA A 256 1.93 5.31 9.16
N ILE A 257 2.63 4.19 8.97
CA ILE A 257 3.33 3.45 10.04
C ILE A 257 4.40 4.33 10.70
N LEU A 258 5.25 4.99 9.92
CA LEU A 258 6.28 5.89 10.44
C LEU A 258 5.67 6.98 11.34
N THR A 259 4.58 7.62 10.91
CA THR A 259 3.92 8.68 11.69
C THR A 259 3.31 8.13 12.98
N ILE A 260 2.63 6.98 12.92
CA ILE A 260 2.04 6.31 14.09
C ILE A 260 3.11 5.96 15.12
N ILE A 261 4.26 5.44 14.68
CA ILE A 261 5.36 5.07 15.60
C ILE A 261 6.03 6.33 16.19
N ILE A 262 6.23 7.40 15.40
CA ILE A 262 6.76 8.68 15.92
C ILE A 262 5.86 9.24 17.02
N ASP A 263 4.54 9.23 16.79
CA ASP A 263 3.56 9.69 17.76
C ASP A 263 3.52 8.80 19.01
N THR A 264 3.54 7.48 18.84
CA THR A 264 3.59 6.53 19.97
C THR A 264 4.85 6.72 20.83
N LEU A 265 5.97 7.06 20.19
CA LEU A 265 7.26 7.30 20.85
C LEU A 265 7.48 8.78 21.22
N TYR A 266 6.42 9.59 21.38
CA TYR A 266 6.55 11.04 21.56
C TYR A 266 7.51 11.48 22.68
N ASN A 267 7.58 10.71 23.78
CA ASN A 267 8.46 10.96 24.94
C ASN A 267 9.91 10.48 24.73
N SER A 268 10.20 9.72 23.68
CA SER A 268 11.55 9.20 23.43
C SER A 268 12.43 10.23 22.73
N ARG A 269 13.62 10.47 23.29
CA ARG A 269 14.65 11.33 22.68
C ARG A 269 15.05 10.85 21.27
N ASN A 270 15.03 9.54 21.04
CA ASN A 270 15.45 8.90 19.79
C ASN A 270 14.26 8.44 18.93
N ARG A 271 13.06 9.01 19.15
CA ARG A 271 11.83 8.57 18.47
C ARG A 271 11.93 8.48 16.95
N PHE A 272 12.62 9.43 16.30
CA PHE A 272 12.77 9.40 14.84
C PHE A 272 13.66 8.25 14.36
N ILE A 273 14.70 7.91 15.13
CA ILE A 273 15.58 6.77 14.84
C ILE A 273 14.80 5.47 15.00
N TYR A 274 14.14 5.29 16.16
CA TYR A 274 13.36 4.08 16.41
C TYR A 274 12.21 3.91 15.42
N ALA A 275 11.50 4.99 15.09
CA ALA A 275 10.42 4.94 14.12
C ALA A 275 10.93 4.62 12.70
N GLY A 276 12.05 5.22 12.29
CA GLY A 276 12.70 4.90 11.02
C GLY A 276 13.11 3.43 10.94
N LEU A 277 13.75 2.91 12.00
CA LEU A 277 14.17 1.50 12.07
C LEU A 277 12.98 0.55 12.07
N LEU A 278 11.97 0.77 12.91
CA LEU A 278 10.80 -0.11 13.01
C LEU A 278 9.95 -0.08 11.74
N SER A 279 9.72 1.09 11.15
CA SER A 279 9.00 1.20 9.88
C SER A 279 9.73 0.47 8.76
N SER A 280 11.06 0.60 8.70
CA SER A 280 11.88 -0.05 7.67
C SER A 280 11.99 -1.56 7.89
N LEU A 281 11.98 -2.00 9.14
CA LEU A 281 11.95 -3.43 9.47
C LEU A 281 10.62 -4.06 9.06
N LEU A 282 9.48 -3.42 9.36
CA LEU A 282 8.17 -3.91 8.92
C LEU A 282 8.10 -3.97 7.39
N PHE A 283 8.59 -2.93 6.70
CA PHE A 283 8.71 -2.89 5.25
C PHE A 283 9.53 -4.06 4.69
N ALA A 284 10.72 -4.28 5.24
CA ALA A 284 11.59 -5.38 4.84
C ALA A 284 10.93 -6.75 5.06
N LEU A 285 10.29 -6.96 6.21
CA LEU A 285 9.66 -8.24 6.54
C LEU A 285 8.49 -8.59 5.62
N MET A 286 7.81 -7.61 5.01
CA MET A 286 6.76 -7.88 4.00
C MET A 286 7.27 -8.67 2.80
N HIS A 287 8.54 -8.48 2.44
CA HIS A 287 9.16 -9.19 1.31
C HIS A 287 9.34 -10.69 1.57
N SER A 288 9.21 -11.14 2.82
CA SER A 288 9.13 -12.58 3.12
C SER A 288 7.96 -13.28 2.44
N LEU A 289 6.90 -12.52 2.08
CA LEU A 289 5.76 -13.05 1.35
C LEU A 289 6.11 -13.52 -0.07
N ASN A 290 7.22 -13.05 -0.64
CA ASN A 290 7.69 -13.48 -1.96
C ASN A 290 8.08 -14.98 -1.98
N LEU A 291 8.36 -15.59 -0.82
CA LEU A 291 8.51 -17.05 -0.71
C LEU A 291 7.25 -17.78 -1.16
N PHE A 292 6.06 -17.26 -0.84
CA PHE A 292 4.79 -17.84 -1.29
C PHE A 292 4.54 -17.59 -2.78
N ALA A 293 5.20 -16.60 -3.38
CA ALA A 293 5.20 -16.34 -4.82
C ALA A 293 6.29 -17.14 -5.58
N GLY A 294 7.02 -18.03 -4.89
CA GLY A 294 8.02 -18.92 -5.52
C GLY A 294 9.45 -18.37 -5.55
N GLN A 295 9.72 -17.22 -4.93
CA GLN A 295 11.08 -16.70 -4.78
C GLN A 295 11.92 -17.63 -3.88
N ASN A 296 13.19 -17.85 -4.23
CA ASN A 296 14.05 -18.69 -3.38
C ASN A 296 14.45 -17.98 -2.07
N ILE A 297 14.85 -18.76 -1.07
CA ILE A 297 15.17 -18.22 0.26
C ILE A 297 16.37 -17.27 0.26
N GLY A 298 17.40 -17.55 -0.54
CA GLY A 298 18.60 -16.71 -0.63
C GLY A 298 18.29 -15.32 -1.16
N ALA A 299 17.54 -15.25 -2.28
CA ALA A 299 17.10 -14.01 -2.90
C ALA A 299 16.16 -13.25 -1.97
N THR A 300 15.27 -13.96 -1.27
CA THR A 300 14.40 -13.35 -0.26
C THR A 300 15.20 -12.69 0.87
N LEU A 301 16.22 -13.36 1.42
CA LEU A 301 17.06 -12.77 2.48
C LEU A 301 17.86 -11.56 1.99
N VAL A 302 18.39 -11.62 0.77
CA VAL A 302 19.06 -10.49 0.10
C VAL A 302 18.09 -9.31 -0.06
N GLN A 303 16.89 -9.56 -0.57
CA GLN A 303 15.84 -8.55 -0.74
C GLN A 303 15.42 -7.92 0.60
N ILE A 304 15.22 -8.73 1.65
CA ILE A 304 14.88 -8.24 3.00
C ILE A 304 15.99 -7.32 3.52
N GLY A 305 17.27 -7.72 3.38
CA GLY A 305 18.41 -6.90 3.81
C GLY A 305 18.46 -5.56 3.09
N PHE A 306 18.37 -5.59 1.76
CA PHE A 306 18.34 -4.40 0.92
C PHE A 306 17.15 -3.49 1.25
N ALA A 307 15.93 -4.05 1.29
CA ALA A 307 14.69 -3.32 1.59
C ALA A 307 14.75 -2.66 2.98
N PHE A 308 15.37 -3.29 3.97
CA PHE A 308 15.57 -2.69 5.29
C PHE A 308 16.44 -1.43 5.22
N ALA A 309 17.59 -1.51 4.56
CA ALA A 309 18.53 -0.40 4.47
C ALA A 309 18.01 0.73 3.57
N TYR A 310 17.51 0.39 2.38
CA TYR A 310 16.88 1.33 1.46
C TYR A 310 15.66 1.99 2.11
N GLY A 311 14.88 1.20 2.84
CA GLY A 311 13.73 1.70 3.56
C GLY A 311 14.05 2.72 4.65
N LEU A 312 15.20 2.56 5.32
CA LEU A 312 15.69 3.53 6.30
C LEU A 312 16.16 4.82 5.63
N PHE A 313 16.79 4.69 4.46
CA PHE A 313 17.13 5.83 3.61
C PHE A 313 15.89 6.63 3.20
N LEU A 314 14.84 5.98 2.69
CA LEU A 314 13.57 6.64 2.32
C LEU A 314 12.90 7.32 3.52
N SER A 315 12.90 6.67 4.69
CA SER A 315 12.43 7.28 5.94
C SER A 315 13.24 8.53 6.29
N GLY A 316 14.56 8.47 6.13
CA GLY A 316 15.46 9.61 6.32
C GLY A 316 15.17 10.76 5.36
N ILE A 317 14.99 10.48 4.06
CA ILE A 317 14.64 11.48 3.04
C ILE A 317 13.34 12.18 3.42
N TYR A 318 12.30 11.43 3.76
CA TYR A 318 11.00 12.01 4.13
C TYR A 318 11.12 12.89 5.37
N LEU A 319 11.73 12.37 6.45
CA LEU A 319 11.86 13.10 7.72
C LEU A 319 12.76 14.34 7.59
N TYR A 320 13.81 14.28 6.78
CA TYR A 320 14.74 15.36 6.57
C TYR A 320 14.12 16.51 5.75
N SER A 321 13.43 16.17 4.66
CA SER A 321 12.92 17.13 3.67
C SER A 321 11.49 17.61 3.95
N ASP A 322 10.69 16.84 4.68
CA ASP A 322 9.23 16.97 4.78
C ASP A 322 8.53 16.89 3.39
N LEU A 323 9.14 16.21 2.41
CA LEU A 323 8.57 15.94 1.08
C LEU A 323 8.24 14.46 0.91
N PHE A 324 6.97 14.10 1.04
CA PHE A 324 6.48 12.73 0.92
C PHE A 324 6.61 12.15 -0.49
N TYR A 325 6.49 12.99 -1.52
CA TYR A 325 6.60 12.51 -2.90
C TYR A 325 8.03 12.07 -3.27
N LEU A 326 9.07 12.49 -2.54
CA LEU A 326 10.45 12.07 -2.84
C LEU A 326 10.65 10.56 -2.61
N PRO A 327 10.28 10.00 -1.44
CA PRO A 327 10.28 8.55 -1.26
C PRO A 327 9.50 7.81 -2.35
N VAL A 328 8.29 8.28 -2.68
CA VAL A 328 7.43 7.70 -3.73
C VAL A 328 8.17 7.66 -5.07
N LEU A 329 8.76 8.79 -5.49
CA LEU A 329 9.47 8.88 -6.76
C LEU A 329 10.74 8.03 -6.80
N PHE A 330 11.52 8.00 -5.71
CA PHE A 330 12.75 7.22 -5.66
C PHE A 330 12.47 5.72 -5.69
N HIS A 331 11.48 5.28 -4.91
CA HIS A 331 11.07 3.89 -4.88
C HIS A 331 10.46 3.46 -6.22
N ALA A 332 9.49 4.23 -6.74
CA ALA A 332 8.89 3.92 -8.02
C ALA A 332 9.90 3.90 -9.18
N LEU A 333 10.90 4.79 -9.15
CA LEU A 333 11.96 4.79 -10.15
C LEU A 333 12.79 3.51 -10.08
N LEU A 334 13.25 3.12 -8.88
CA LEU A 334 14.06 1.92 -8.69
C LEU A 334 13.32 0.70 -9.23
N ASP A 335 12.11 0.47 -8.75
CA ASP A 335 11.32 -0.73 -9.09
C ASP A 335 10.91 -0.73 -10.56
N THR A 336 10.51 0.42 -11.12
CA THR A 336 10.20 0.51 -12.55
C THR A 336 11.40 0.11 -13.39
N LEU A 337 12.60 0.64 -13.11
CA LEU A 337 13.78 0.33 -13.90
C LEU A 337 14.19 -1.15 -13.76
N VAL A 338 14.07 -1.73 -12.56
CA VAL A 338 14.33 -3.16 -12.32
C VAL A 338 13.31 -4.03 -13.08
N PHE A 339 12.03 -3.72 -13.03
CA PHE A 339 11.00 -4.51 -13.71
C PHE A 339 11.10 -4.42 -15.23
N LEU A 340 11.56 -3.28 -15.77
CA LEU A 340 11.84 -3.12 -17.20
C LEU A 340 12.95 -4.07 -17.68
N THR A 341 13.89 -4.48 -16.82
CA THR A 341 14.99 -5.40 -17.20
C THR A 341 14.76 -6.85 -16.79
N SER A 342 14.05 -7.09 -15.69
CA SER A 342 13.80 -8.44 -15.17
C SER A 342 12.51 -9.08 -15.70
N THR A 343 11.55 -8.29 -16.19
CA THR A 343 10.16 -8.71 -16.49
C THR A 343 9.42 -9.38 -15.32
N SER A 344 9.90 -9.22 -14.09
CA SER A 344 9.38 -9.91 -12.89
C SER A 344 9.41 -9.00 -11.68
N GLN A 345 8.34 -9.02 -10.87
CA GLN A 345 8.25 -8.34 -9.58
C GLN A 345 9.00 -9.08 -8.46
N VAL A 346 9.28 -10.38 -8.65
CA VAL A 346 10.10 -11.18 -7.73
C VAL A 346 11.51 -11.37 -8.27
N MET A 347 12.48 -11.50 -7.36
CA MET A 347 13.86 -11.80 -7.74
C MET A 347 13.94 -13.23 -8.28
N THR A 348 14.52 -13.39 -9.47
CA THR A 348 14.74 -14.68 -10.11
C THR A 348 16.23 -15.00 -10.22
N GLY A 349 16.55 -16.29 -10.38
CA GLY A 349 17.93 -16.76 -10.50
C GLY A 349 18.58 -17.17 -9.18
N LYS A 350 19.80 -17.70 -9.29
CA LYS A 350 20.59 -18.16 -8.15
C LYS A 350 21.42 -16.99 -7.61
N VAL A 351 21.31 -16.74 -6.31
CA VAL A 351 22.16 -15.76 -5.61
C VAL A 351 23.61 -16.26 -5.58
N LEU A 352 24.52 -15.43 -6.08
CA LEU A 352 25.95 -15.65 -6.05
C LEU A 352 26.59 -14.93 -4.85
N SER A 353 27.79 -15.35 -4.45
CA SER A 353 28.53 -14.69 -3.37
C SER A 353 28.88 -13.22 -3.68
N SER A 354 29.05 -12.89 -4.96
CA SER A 354 29.23 -11.51 -5.43
C SER A 354 28.02 -10.65 -5.16
N ASP A 355 26.82 -11.19 -5.36
CA ASP A 355 25.56 -10.47 -5.17
C ASP A 355 25.37 -10.13 -3.69
N ILE A 356 25.66 -11.10 -2.81
CA ILE A 356 25.64 -10.88 -1.36
C ILE A 356 26.61 -9.77 -0.95
N LEU A 357 27.85 -9.80 -1.45
CA LEU A 357 28.85 -8.79 -1.12
C LEU A 357 28.41 -7.39 -1.58
N ILE A 358 27.90 -7.27 -2.81
CA ILE A 358 27.38 -6.01 -3.35
C ILE A 358 26.22 -5.51 -2.49
N THR A 359 25.24 -6.37 -2.19
CA THR A 359 24.10 -6.00 -1.35
C THR A 359 24.53 -5.57 0.05
N VAL A 360 25.55 -6.18 0.65
CA VAL A 360 26.08 -5.72 1.96
C VAL A 360 26.63 -4.29 1.85
N ILE A 361 27.37 -3.97 0.79
CA ILE A 361 27.91 -2.62 0.57
C ILE A 361 26.76 -1.61 0.36
N GLU A 362 25.78 -1.94 -0.48
CA GLU A 362 24.58 -1.13 -0.70
C GLU A 362 23.84 -0.89 0.62
N CYS A 363 23.62 -1.95 1.40
CA CYS A 363 22.99 -1.88 2.71
C CYS A 363 23.72 -0.89 3.62
N LEU A 364 25.05 -0.97 3.71
CA LEU A 364 25.85 -0.07 4.53
C LEU A 364 25.71 1.39 4.09
N ILE A 365 25.72 1.66 2.78
CA ILE A 365 25.57 3.01 2.23
C ILE A 365 24.19 3.57 2.58
N PHE A 366 23.11 2.87 2.24
CA PHE A 366 21.75 3.36 2.49
C PHE A 366 21.43 3.47 3.98
N PHE A 367 21.90 2.52 4.79
CA PHE A 367 21.72 2.56 6.24
C PHE A 367 22.43 3.78 6.85
N CYS A 368 23.68 4.04 6.46
CA CYS A 368 24.43 5.22 6.92
C CYS A 368 23.76 6.54 6.49
N LEU A 369 23.34 6.64 5.22
CA LEU A 369 22.66 7.83 4.70
C LEU A 369 21.31 8.06 5.41
N GLY A 370 20.52 7.01 5.62
CA GLY A 370 19.25 7.07 6.34
C GLY A 370 19.44 7.55 7.77
N LEU A 371 20.39 6.96 8.51
CA LEU A 371 20.70 7.41 9.88
C LEU A 371 21.20 8.85 9.92
N LEU A 372 22.08 9.25 9.01
CA LEU A 372 22.58 10.63 8.93
C LEU A 372 21.42 11.62 8.77
N LEU A 373 20.50 11.37 7.84
CA LEU A 373 19.34 12.22 7.58
C LEU A 373 18.40 12.32 8.79
N ILE A 374 18.14 11.20 9.44
CA ILE A 374 17.32 11.14 10.66
C ILE A 374 18.00 11.89 11.81
N GLN A 375 19.31 11.76 11.96
CA GLN A 375 20.08 12.52 12.97
C GLN A 375 20.05 14.03 12.68
N LEU A 376 20.19 14.43 11.42
CA LEU A 376 20.05 15.84 11.02
C LEU A 376 18.65 16.39 11.34
N LYS A 377 17.59 15.60 11.14
CA LYS A 377 16.23 15.96 11.58
C LYS A 377 16.15 16.09 13.11
N THR A 378 16.70 15.12 13.83
CA THR A 378 16.66 15.07 15.31
C THR A 378 17.37 16.29 15.92
N LYS A 379 18.53 16.68 15.39
CA LYS A 379 19.25 17.90 15.81
C LYS A 379 18.46 19.19 15.57
N ARG A 380 17.63 19.24 14.53
CA ARG A 380 16.81 20.44 14.18
C ARG A 380 15.58 20.63 15.07
N GLN A 381 15.11 19.57 15.74
CA GLN A 381 13.89 19.58 16.57
C GLN A 381 14.06 18.75 17.86
N PRO A 382 14.89 19.21 18.83
CA PRO A 382 15.12 18.49 20.08
C PRO A 382 13.89 18.47 21.02
N HIS A 383 13.01 19.47 20.92
CA HIS A 383 11.75 19.54 21.66
C HIS A 383 10.61 19.90 20.71
N PHE A 384 9.62 19.01 20.59
CA PHE A 384 8.36 19.32 19.93
C PHE A 384 7.28 19.41 21.02
N GLN A 385 6.71 20.60 21.20
CA GLN A 385 5.42 20.75 21.88
C GLN A 385 4.35 20.19 20.93
N LEU A 386 3.62 19.18 21.39
CA LEU A 386 2.43 18.66 20.73
C LEU A 386 1.34 19.74 20.75
N HIS A 387 1.34 20.61 19.75
CA HIS A 387 0.13 21.30 19.31
C HIS A 387 -0.08 20.98 17.83
N PHE A 388 -0.41 19.71 17.56
CA PHE A 388 -1.34 19.45 16.48
C PHE A 388 -2.72 19.75 17.07
N PHE A 389 -3.48 20.66 16.43
CA PHE A 389 -4.76 21.28 16.86
C PHE A 389 -4.61 22.61 17.63
N ASN A 390 -4.66 23.71 16.86
CA ASN A 390 -5.75 24.68 16.99
C ASN A 390 -6.79 24.34 15.92
#